data_AF-A0A9R1TQ72-F1
#
_entry.id   AF-A0A9R1TQ72-F1
#
_cell.length_a   1.000
_cell.length_b   1.000
_cell.length_c   1.000
_cell.angle_alpha   90.00
_cell.angle_beta   90.00
_cell.angle_gamma   90.00
#
_symmetry.space_group_name_H-M   'P 1'
#
loop_
_entity.id
_entity.type
_entity.pdbx_description
1 polymer ?
#
loop_
_entity_poly.entity_id
_entity_poly.type
_entity_poly.pdbx_seq_one_letter_code
_entity_poly.pdbx_strand_id
1 'polypeptide(L)'
;MINLFAKYTAVRLALLGITGALRTTPTSALEALLFMQPPYLIIGDVALSTAARLKLTGTWREAKNGHASLLTEDRVLLGSLSKGGDACRTEWHLHTRFKVNLGTVDTQAWVDSKWSPPHGLVWYTDGSKRCGRAGAGVWSNRPSVDKALGLDPHATPLQTELAALRACARIILARQEKGKVIHIYSDSRRALWALLKDESGSRLVNDCIEWMDKVATCNKLKVSWIPGHAGILGNEKADMLAKQGCQTMKPVDEDHVDVHSDYIKETIQKRADRGVVERWNSREPSRKLADELVSLSRVKLLVLLGLITGHWQLAAYLARIGEGDDPLCPRCGLVEEDPTISAQNAVVLMNSVWISLRPPALKIFTSTGTASRDSTNSHVGHRC
;
A
#
# COMPACT_ATOMS: atom_id res chain seq x y z
N MET A 1 -17.47 25.68 7.42
CA MET A 1 -16.39 25.97 8.38
C MET A 1 -16.56 25.29 9.74
N ILE A 2 -17.75 25.27 10.34
CA ILE A 2 -18.01 24.66 11.67
C ILE A 2 -17.62 23.17 11.73
N ASN A 3 -17.88 22.40 10.67
CA ASN A 3 -17.51 20.97 10.59
C ASN A 3 -16.00 20.69 10.47
N LEU A 4 -15.19 21.67 10.03
CA LEU A 4 -13.73 21.48 9.96
C LEU A 4 -13.12 21.65 11.35
N PHE A 5 -13.53 22.69 12.08
CA PHE A 5 -13.06 22.96 13.44
C PHE A 5 -13.32 21.80 14.40
N ALA A 6 -14.54 21.23 14.40
CA ALA A 6 -14.87 20.07 15.23
C ALA A 6 -13.98 18.85 14.94
N LYS A 7 -13.66 18.61 13.66
CA LYS A 7 -12.75 17.52 13.24
C LYS A 7 -11.30 17.79 13.67
N TYR A 8 -10.82 19.02 13.54
CA TYR A 8 -9.48 19.38 14.02
C TYR A 8 -9.35 19.25 15.54
N THR A 9 -10.39 19.58 16.30
CA THR A 9 -10.43 19.39 17.76
C THR A 9 -10.40 17.90 18.12
N ALA A 10 -11.17 17.05 17.43
CA ALA A 10 -11.17 15.61 17.67
C ALA A 10 -9.81 14.97 17.35
N VAL A 11 -9.19 15.34 16.22
CA VAL A 11 -7.84 14.87 15.84
C VAL A 11 -6.81 15.28 16.89
N ARG A 12 -6.85 16.53 17.37
CA ARG A 12 -5.95 16.99 18.44
C ARG A 12 -6.10 16.15 19.71
N LEU A 13 -7.32 15.91 20.16
CA LEU A 13 -7.57 15.10 21.36
C LEU A 13 -7.06 13.67 21.21
N ALA A 14 -7.28 13.05 20.04
CA ALA A 14 -6.76 11.73 19.75
C ALA A 14 -5.22 11.70 19.77
N LEU A 15 -4.56 12.68 19.13
CA LEU A 15 -3.10 12.78 19.12
C LEU A 15 -2.52 12.94 20.53
N LEU A 16 -3.11 13.80 21.37
CA LEU A 16 -2.71 13.95 22.76
C LEU A 16 -2.95 12.67 23.57
N GLY A 17 -4.06 11.96 23.32
CA GLY A 17 -4.37 10.68 23.96
C GLY A 17 -3.35 9.58 23.64
N ILE A 18 -3.02 9.43 22.35
CA ILE A 18 -2.06 8.45 21.83
C ILE A 18 -0.65 8.73 22.37
N THR A 19 -0.22 9.98 22.26
CA THR A 19 1.17 10.36 22.56
C THR A 19 1.43 10.66 24.04
N GLY A 20 0.40 11.05 24.79
CA GLY A 20 0.55 11.63 26.13
C GLY A 20 1.20 13.01 26.13
N ALA A 21 1.43 13.63 24.96
CA ALA A 21 2.09 14.91 24.83
C ALA A 21 1.32 16.02 25.58
N LEU A 22 2.04 17.08 25.97
CA LEU A 22 1.44 18.20 26.67
C LEU A 22 0.38 18.90 25.84
N ARG A 23 -0.65 19.46 26.50
CA ARG A 23 -1.69 20.28 25.86
C ARG A 23 -1.14 21.51 25.15
N THR A 24 0.09 21.92 25.45
CA THR A 24 0.78 23.01 24.77
C THR A 24 1.49 22.56 23.50
N THR A 25 1.70 21.25 23.30
CA THR A 25 2.38 20.71 22.11
C THR A 25 1.61 21.06 20.84
N PRO A 26 2.24 21.64 19.81
CA PRO A 26 1.57 22.01 18.58
C PRO A 26 0.95 20.80 17.89
N THR A 27 -0.32 20.91 17.44
CA THR A 27 -0.98 19.82 16.69
C THR A 27 -0.18 19.51 15.43
N SER A 28 0.34 20.54 14.76
CA SER A 28 1.15 20.40 13.55
C SER A 28 2.42 19.57 13.77
N ALA A 29 3.05 19.71 14.95
CA ALA A 29 4.22 18.94 15.32
C ALA A 29 3.89 17.44 15.43
N LEU A 30 2.79 17.13 16.13
CA LEU A 30 2.31 15.76 16.31
C LEU A 30 1.84 15.16 14.99
N GLU A 31 1.15 15.94 14.15
CA GLU A 31 0.72 15.50 12.83
C GLU A 31 1.91 15.18 11.91
N ALA A 32 2.97 15.99 11.93
CA ALA A 32 4.18 15.72 11.15
C ALA A 32 4.93 14.48 11.67
N LEU A 33 5.17 14.37 12.97
CA LEU A 33 5.95 13.28 13.57
C LEU A 33 5.26 11.92 13.43
N LEU A 34 3.93 11.89 13.55
CA LEU A 34 3.15 10.66 13.38
C LEU A 34 2.72 10.41 11.92
N PHE A 35 3.25 11.18 10.97
CA PHE A 35 2.92 11.08 9.54
C PHE A 35 1.40 11.09 9.28
N MET A 36 0.67 11.93 10.02
CA MET A 36 -0.78 11.98 9.97
C MET A 36 -1.25 12.75 8.76
N GLN A 37 -2.21 12.17 8.05
CA GLN A 37 -2.81 12.81 6.91
C GLN A 37 -3.75 13.95 7.34
N PRO A 38 -3.59 15.15 6.76
CA PRO A 38 -4.51 16.26 6.93
C PRO A 38 -5.98 15.91 6.65
N PRO A 39 -6.94 16.40 7.46
CA PRO A 39 -8.36 16.12 7.24
C PRO A 39 -8.88 16.46 5.85
N TYR A 40 -8.41 17.55 5.23
CA TYR A 40 -8.84 17.94 3.88
C TYR A 40 -8.32 16.99 2.79
N LEU A 41 -7.12 16.42 2.96
CA LEU A 41 -6.59 15.41 2.04
C LEU A 41 -7.34 14.09 2.21
N ILE A 42 -7.66 13.69 3.44
CA ILE A 42 -8.47 12.49 3.72
C ILE A 42 -9.82 12.58 3.00
N ILE A 43 -10.50 13.74 3.08
CA ILE A 43 -11.79 13.94 2.41
C ILE A 43 -11.64 13.80 0.88
N GLY A 44 -10.58 14.39 0.31
CA GLY A 44 -10.29 14.28 -1.12
C GLY A 44 -10.04 12.84 -1.57
N ASP A 45 -9.25 12.09 -0.80
CA ASP A 45 -8.88 10.70 -1.12
C ASP A 45 -10.06 9.74 -0.96
N VAL A 46 -10.91 9.93 0.07
CA VAL A 46 -12.15 9.16 0.22
C VAL A 46 -13.10 9.45 -0.95
N ALA A 47 -13.22 10.70 -1.37
CA ALA A 47 -14.04 11.06 -2.53
C ALA A 47 -13.49 10.44 -3.82
N LEU A 48 -12.18 10.53 -4.07
CA LEU A 48 -11.51 9.92 -5.22
C LEU A 48 -11.68 8.40 -5.22
N SER A 49 -11.49 7.74 -4.09
CA SER A 49 -11.67 6.29 -3.96
C SER A 49 -13.11 5.87 -4.26
N THR A 50 -14.08 6.66 -3.79
CA THR A 50 -15.50 6.41 -4.03
C THR A 50 -15.83 6.60 -5.51
N ALA A 51 -15.36 7.70 -6.12
CA ALA A 51 -15.57 8.01 -7.52
C ALA A 51 -14.95 6.95 -8.44
N ALA A 52 -13.70 6.55 -8.17
CA ALA A 52 -13.01 5.51 -8.90
C ALA A 52 -13.75 4.17 -8.82
N ARG A 53 -14.23 3.77 -7.63
CA ARG A 53 -15.03 2.55 -7.47
C ARG A 53 -16.32 2.61 -8.30
N LEU A 54 -17.05 3.72 -8.26
CA LEU A 54 -18.28 3.89 -9.04
C LEU A 54 -18.00 3.88 -10.55
N LYS A 55 -16.86 4.41 -10.99
CA LYS A 55 -16.46 4.41 -12.41
C LYS A 55 -16.18 2.98 -12.87
N LEU A 56 -15.45 2.18 -12.08
CA LEU A 56 -15.18 0.77 -12.37
C LEU A 56 -16.46 -0.07 -12.45
N THR A 57 -17.47 0.25 -11.65
CA THR A 57 -18.77 -0.44 -11.69
C THR A 57 -19.76 0.14 -12.71
N GLY A 58 -19.37 1.14 -13.49
CA GLY A 58 -20.23 1.76 -14.51
C GLY A 58 -21.37 2.63 -13.95
N THR A 59 -21.34 2.98 -12.66
CA THR A 59 -22.39 3.76 -11.98
C THR A 59 -22.00 5.22 -11.72
N TRP A 60 -20.79 5.62 -12.13
CA TRP A 60 -20.31 6.99 -11.99
C TRP A 60 -21.05 7.97 -12.90
N ARG A 61 -21.44 9.11 -12.32
CA ARG A 61 -21.97 10.26 -13.06
C ARG A 61 -20.96 11.40 -12.94
N GLU A 62 -20.51 11.91 -14.08
CA GLU A 62 -19.56 13.01 -14.09
C GLU A 62 -20.20 14.29 -13.55
N ALA A 63 -19.44 15.00 -12.72
CA ALA A 63 -19.83 16.29 -12.19
C ALA A 63 -18.68 17.28 -12.36
N LYS A 64 -19.03 18.56 -12.57
CA LYS A 64 -18.07 19.64 -12.81
C LYS A 64 -17.72 20.43 -11.54
N ASN A 65 -18.28 20.06 -10.39
CA ASN A 65 -18.17 20.80 -9.14
C ASN A 65 -18.01 19.87 -7.93
N GLY A 66 -17.45 20.44 -6.85
CA GLY A 66 -17.24 19.74 -5.58
C GLY A 66 -16.24 18.59 -5.68
N HIS A 67 -16.27 17.67 -4.71
CA HIS A 67 -15.33 16.54 -4.67
C HIS A 67 -15.48 15.56 -5.84
N ALA A 68 -16.58 15.63 -6.58
CA ALA A 68 -16.79 14.80 -7.76
C ALA A 68 -15.97 15.28 -8.97
N SER A 69 -15.52 16.54 -9.02
CA SER A 69 -14.62 17.01 -10.08
C SER A 69 -13.18 16.48 -9.94
N LEU A 70 -12.80 16.07 -8.72
CA LEU A 70 -11.44 15.58 -8.42
C LEU A 70 -11.02 14.42 -9.32
N LEU A 71 -11.95 13.53 -9.67
CA LEU A 71 -11.65 12.42 -10.57
C LEU A 71 -11.37 12.90 -12.00
N THR A 72 -12.15 13.89 -12.47
CA THR A 72 -12.01 14.49 -13.80
C THR A 72 -10.67 15.22 -13.96
N GLU A 73 -10.16 15.79 -12.87
CA GLU A 73 -8.87 16.49 -12.82
C GLU A 73 -7.68 15.51 -12.74
N ASP A 74 -7.86 14.32 -12.16
CA ASP A 74 -6.81 13.30 -12.01
C ASP A 74 -6.64 12.44 -13.28
N ARG A 75 -5.85 12.95 -14.24
CA ARG A 75 -5.58 12.28 -15.52
C ARG A 75 -4.96 10.89 -15.36
N VAL A 76 -4.18 10.65 -14.31
CA VAL A 76 -3.49 9.37 -14.09
C VAL A 76 -4.49 8.29 -13.69
N LEU A 77 -5.34 8.58 -12.72
CA LEU A 77 -6.42 7.68 -12.32
C LEU A 77 -7.41 7.49 -13.48
N LEU A 78 -7.81 8.57 -14.15
CA LEU A 78 -8.81 8.51 -15.22
C LEU A 78 -8.33 7.67 -16.42
N GLY A 79 -7.04 7.74 -16.77
CA GLY A 79 -6.43 6.89 -17.79
C GLY A 79 -6.32 5.42 -17.39
N SER A 80 -6.20 5.12 -16.09
CA SER A 80 -6.26 3.74 -15.60
C SER A 80 -7.70 3.23 -15.62
N LEU A 81 -8.66 4.02 -15.14
CA LEU A 81 -10.07 3.64 -15.02
C LEU A 81 -10.77 3.43 -16.38
N SER A 82 -10.24 3.98 -17.46
CA SER A 82 -10.75 3.70 -18.82
C SER A 82 -10.46 2.28 -19.30
N LYS A 83 -9.59 1.55 -18.60
CA LYS A 83 -9.19 0.16 -18.86
C LYS A 83 -10.13 -0.87 -18.22
N GLY A 84 -11.36 -0.51 -17.88
CA GLY A 84 -12.34 -1.43 -17.29
C GLY A 84 -12.02 -1.83 -15.84
N GLY A 85 -12.99 -2.49 -15.19
CA GLY A 85 -12.94 -2.86 -13.78
C GLY A 85 -13.12 -4.35 -13.57
N ASP A 86 -12.23 -4.94 -12.77
CA ASP A 86 -12.18 -6.39 -12.56
C ASP A 86 -13.32 -6.88 -11.65
N ALA A 87 -13.89 -5.98 -10.84
CA ALA A 87 -15.00 -6.32 -9.97
C ALA A 87 -16.27 -6.63 -10.80
N CYS A 88 -16.89 -7.78 -10.54
CA CYS A 88 -18.17 -8.17 -11.10
C CYS A 88 -19.15 -8.60 -10.01
N ARG A 89 -20.40 -8.87 -10.42
CA ARG A 89 -21.34 -9.60 -9.57
C ARG A 89 -20.75 -10.97 -9.26
N THR A 90 -20.91 -11.44 -8.03
CA THR A 90 -20.45 -12.75 -7.62
C THR A 90 -21.01 -13.84 -8.53
N GLU A 91 -20.11 -14.61 -9.13
CA GLU A 91 -20.39 -15.81 -9.90
C GLU A 91 -20.03 -17.05 -9.09
N TRP A 92 -20.77 -18.14 -9.31
CA TRP A 92 -20.66 -19.38 -8.56
C TRP A 92 -20.08 -20.49 -9.43
N HIS A 93 -19.05 -21.18 -8.93
CA HIS A 93 -18.27 -22.21 -9.62
C HIS A 93 -18.29 -23.53 -8.84
N LEU A 94 -19.48 -24.03 -8.50
CA LEU A 94 -19.69 -25.20 -7.64
C LEU A 94 -19.09 -26.51 -8.21
N HIS A 95 -18.91 -26.58 -9.53
CA HIS A 95 -18.46 -27.79 -10.22
C HIS A 95 -17.46 -27.44 -11.32
N THR A 96 -16.18 -27.43 -10.97
CA THR A 96 -15.09 -27.33 -11.94
C THR A 96 -14.72 -28.71 -12.49
N ARG A 97 -14.36 -28.77 -13.78
CA ARG A 97 -14.00 -30.02 -14.47
C ARG A 97 -12.52 -30.37 -14.30
N PHE A 98 -11.72 -29.43 -13.82
CA PHE A 98 -10.29 -29.60 -13.54
C PHE A 98 -10.04 -29.79 -12.05
N LYS A 99 -8.84 -30.27 -11.71
CA LYS A 99 -8.42 -30.42 -10.31
C LYS A 99 -7.33 -29.42 -9.97
N VAL A 100 -7.46 -28.72 -8.85
CA VAL A 100 -6.43 -27.85 -8.28
C VAL A 100 -5.78 -28.57 -7.09
N ASN A 101 -4.45 -28.67 -7.09
CA ASN A 101 -3.69 -29.22 -5.97
C ASN A 101 -2.75 -28.16 -5.40
N LEU A 102 -2.89 -27.79 -4.12
CA LEU A 102 -2.05 -26.78 -3.48
C LEU A 102 -0.73 -27.34 -2.89
N GLY A 103 -0.50 -28.65 -3.03
CA GLY A 103 0.63 -29.37 -2.43
C GLY A 103 0.48 -29.53 -0.90
N THR A 104 1.22 -30.49 -0.33
CA THR A 104 1.45 -30.57 1.12
C THR A 104 2.57 -29.61 1.52
N VAL A 105 2.47 -29.05 2.73
CA VAL A 105 3.21 -27.87 3.22
C VAL A 105 4.73 -28.05 3.29
N ASP A 106 5.25 -29.27 3.13
CA ASP A 106 6.67 -29.56 3.37
C ASP A 106 7.54 -29.28 2.15
N THR A 107 7.94 -28.01 1.98
CA THR A 107 8.90 -27.55 0.98
C THR A 107 10.28 -28.19 1.12
N GLN A 108 10.64 -28.67 2.32
CA GLN A 108 11.94 -29.29 2.57
C GLN A 108 12.03 -30.67 1.91
N ALA A 109 10.97 -31.48 2.04
CA ALA A 109 10.87 -32.80 1.40
C ALA A 109 10.97 -32.75 -0.14
N TRP A 110 10.58 -31.62 -0.77
CA TRP A 110 10.65 -31.39 -2.21
C TRP A 110 12.05 -31.07 -2.73
N VAL A 111 12.89 -30.42 -1.91
CA VAL A 111 14.28 -30.12 -2.28
C VAL A 111 15.14 -31.39 -2.25
N ASP A 112 14.84 -32.30 -1.32
CA ASP A 112 15.55 -33.58 -1.19
C ASP A 112 15.07 -34.65 -2.18
N SER A 113 13.85 -34.54 -2.69
CA SER A 113 13.33 -35.42 -3.73
C SER A 113 13.64 -34.85 -5.12
N LYS A 114 14.35 -35.60 -5.96
CA LYS A 114 14.57 -35.26 -7.38
C LYS A 114 13.22 -35.10 -8.07
N TRP A 115 12.75 -33.86 -8.23
CA TRP A 115 11.52 -33.56 -8.96
C TRP A 115 11.62 -34.10 -10.38
N SER A 116 10.66 -34.94 -10.77
CA SER A 116 10.50 -35.41 -12.14
C SER A 116 9.11 -35.02 -12.65
N PRO A 117 9.00 -34.39 -13.83
CA PRO A 117 7.70 -34.05 -14.39
C PRO A 117 6.86 -35.32 -14.62
N PRO A 118 5.55 -35.29 -14.34
CA PRO A 118 4.68 -36.44 -14.53
C PRO A 118 4.52 -36.79 -16.01
N HIS A 119 4.03 -38.00 -16.28
CA HIS A 119 3.62 -38.39 -17.63
C HIS A 119 2.44 -37.53 -18.11
N GLY A 120 2.60 -36.89 -19.26
CA GLY A 120 1.58 -36.01 -19.86
C GLY A 120 2.21 -34.78 -20.48
N LEU A 121 1.37 -33.81 -20.86
CA LEU A 121 1.81 -32.49 -21.28
C LEU A 121 1.99 -31.63 -20.04
N VAL A 122 3.15 -31.00 -19.90
CA VAL A 122 3.53 -30.24 -18.70
C VAL A 122 3.80 -28.79 -19.07
N TRP A 123 3.13 -27.89 -18.37
CA TRP A 123 3.14 -26.46 -18.58
C TRP A 123 3.48 -25.76 -17.26
N TYR A 124 4.17 -24.63 -17.36
CA TYR A 124 4.58 -23.80 -16.26
C TYR A 124 4.14 -22.37 -16.52
N THR A 125 3.70 -21.67 -15.49
CA THR A 125 3.20 -20.30 -15.57
C THR A 125 3.75 -19.47 -14.43
N ASP A 126 4.09 -18.22 -14.69
CA ASP A 126 4.52 -17.27 -13.66
C ASP A 126 4.10 -15.84 -14.00
N GLY A 127 3.98 -15.00 -12.97
CA GLY A 127 3.65 -13.57 -13.06
C GLY A 127 4.72 -12.69 -12.42
N SER A 128 5.05 -11.56 -13.07
CA SER A 128 6.03 -10.62 -12.54
C SER A 128 5.49 -9.20 -12.49
N LYS A 129 5.71 -8.53 -11.36
CA LYS A 129 5.47 -7.10 -11.16
C LYS A 129 6.75 -6.43 -10.68
N ARG A 130 7.36 -5.56 -11.51
CA ARG A 130 8.62 -4.87 -11.17
C ARG A 130 8.64 -3.44 -11.71
N CYS A 131 9.04 -2.49 -10.87
CA CYS A 131 9.27 -1.08 -11.25
C CYS A 131 8.11 -0.46 -12.06
N GLY A 132 6.86 -0.69 -11.64
CA GLY A 132 5.67 -0.18 -12.32
C GLY A 132 5.29 -0.91 -13.60
N ARG A 133 6.01 -1.96 -13.99
CA ARG A 133 5.71 -2.81 -15.15
C ARG A 133 5.21 -4.15 -14.70
N ALA A 134 4.38 -4.78 -15.53
CA ALA A 134 3.78 -6.08 -15.26
C ALA A 134 3.99 -7.00 -16.48
N GLY A 135 4.14 -8.29 -16.23
CA GLY A 135 4.27 -9.29 -17.26
C GLY A 135 3.89 -10.68 -16.76
N ALA A 136 3.62 -11.57 -17.70
CA ALA A 136 3.30 -12.97 -17.45
C ALA A 136 4.14 -13.87 -18.37
N GLY A 137 4.42 -15.08 -17.92
CA GLY A 137 5.23 -16.06 -18.63
C GLY A 137 4.55 -17.42 -18.66
N VAL A 138 4.61 -18.08 -19.82
CA VAL A 138 4.14 -19.46 -20.01
C VAL A 138 5.23 -20.25 -20.70
N TRP A 139 5.56 -21.40 -20.14
CA TRP A 139 6.59 -22.29 -20.65
C TRP A 139 6.13 -23.73 -20.74
N SER A 140 6.51 -24.43 -21.82
CA SER A 140 6.39 -25.87 -21.93
C SER A 140 7.54 -26.43 -22.78
N ASN A 141 8.07 -27.60 -22.40
CA ASN A 141 9.09 -28.30 -23.19
C ASN A 141 8.47 -29.12 -24.33
N ARG A 142 7.35 -29.80 -24.02
CA ARG A 142 6.63 -30.68 -24.93
C ARG A 142 5.13 -30.44 -24.72
N PRO A 143 4.50 -29.62 -25.57
CA PRO A 143 5.09 -28.93 -26.74
C PRO A 143 6.12 -27.85 -26.40
N SER A 144 7.03 -27.53 -27.32
CA SER A 144 7.98 -26.41 -27.14
C SER A 144 7.22 -25.09 -27.25
N VAL A 145 7.00 -24.43 -26.11
CA VAL A 145 6.34 -23.13 -26.02
C VAL A 145 7.11 -22.24 -25.06
N ASP A 146 7.51 -21.07 -25.55
CA ASP A 146 8.08 -19.98 -24.77
C ASP A 146 7.25 -18.73 -25.05
N LYS A 147 6.37 -18.34 -24.12
CA LYS A 147 5.51 -17.16 -24.28
C LYS A 147 5.73 -16.19 -23.14
N ALA A 148 6.18 -14.99 -23.49
CA ALA A 148 6.17 -13.83 -22.60
C ALA A 148 5.02 -12.89 -23.02
N LEU A 149 4.35 -12.32 -22.03
CA LEU A 149 3.22 -11.41 -22.20
C LEU A 149 3.49 -10.11 -21.44
N GLY A 150 3.32 -8.97 -22.11
CA GLY A 150 3.32 -7.66 -21.47
C GLY A 150 1.93 -7.36 -20.91
N LEU A 151 1.86 -6.85 -19.68
CA LEU A 151 0.59 -6.49 -19.03
C LEU A 151 0.57 -5.00 -18.68
N ASP A 152 -0.63 -4.44 -18.58
CA ASP A 152 -0.77 -3.03 -18.25
C ASP A 152 -0.15 -2.71 -16.87
N PRO A 153 0.44 -1.51 -16.68
CA PRO A 153 1.03 -1.07 -15.42
C PRO A 153 0.11 -1.11 -14.19
N HIS A 154 -1.21 -1.22 -14.37
CA HIS A 154 -2.15 -1.35 -13.24
C HIS A 154 -2.34 -2.79 -12.77
N ALA A 155 -1.91 -3.80 -13.53
CA ALA A 155 -2.05 -5.20 -13.12
C ALA A 155 -1.34 -5.45 -11.79
N THR A 156 -2.05 -6.03 -10.83
CA THR A 156 -1.49 -6.40 -9.51
C THR A 156 -0.65 -7.67 -9.61
N PRO A 157 0.25 -7.98 -8.64
CA PRO A 157 1.00 -9.23 -8.63
C PRO A 157 0.11 -10.48 -8.73
N LEU A 158 -1.08 -10.47 -8.12
CA LEU A 158 -2.01 -11.60 -8.26
C LEU A 158 -2.60 -11.69 -9.67
N GLN A 159 -2.91 -10.56 -10.29
CA GLN A 159 -3.45 -10.54 -11.66
C GLN A 159 -2.41 -10.99 -12.69
N THR A 160 -1.11 -10.74 -12.48
CA THR A 160 -0.06 -11.23 -13.38
C THR A 160 0.00 -12.76 -13.41
N GLU A 161 -0.19 -13.40 -12.26
CA GLU A 161 -0.24 -14.86 -12.13
C GLU A 161 -1.48 -15.45 -12.82
N LEU A 162 -2.64 -14.85 -12.57
CA LEU A 162 -3.90 -15.26 -13.20
C LEU A 162 -3.87 -15.05 -14.72
N ALA A 163 -3.27 -13.95 -15.19
CA ALA A 163 -3.08 -13.71 -16.62
C ALA A 163 -2.18 -14.78 -17.27
N ALA A 164 -1.13 -15.24 -16.58
CA ALA A 164 -0.29 -16.34 -17.05
C ALA A 164 -1.08 -17.65 -17.19
N LEU A 165 -1.91 -17.98 -16.20
CA LEU A 165 -2.79 -19.16 -16.22
C LEU A 165 -3.83 -19.08 -17.35
N ARG A 166 -4.48 -17.92 -17.51
CA ARG A 166 -5.44 -17.66 -18.61
C ARG A 166 -4.77 -17.83 -19.97
N ALA A 167 -3.60 -17.22 -20.16
CA ALA A 167 -2.83 -17.34 -21.39
C ALA A 167 -2.43 -18.80 -21.67
N CYS A 168 -1.99 -19.53 -20.64
CA CYS A 168 -1.66 -20.94 -20.76
C CYS A 168 -2.85 -21.78 -21.24
N ALA A 169 -4.02 -21.62 -20.61
CA ALA A 169 -5.24 -22.32 -21.00
C ALA A 169 -5.65 -22.02 -22.46
N ARG A 170 -5.54 -20.75 -22.88
CA ARG A 170 -5.79 -20.34 -24.27
C ARG A 170 -4.83 -20.98 -25.26
N ILE A 171 -3.53 -20.99 -24.94
CA ILE A 171 -2.50 -21.64 -25.78
C ILE A 171 -2.80 -23.14 -25.90
N ILE A 172 -3.14 -23.81 -24.79
CA ILE A 172 -3.50 -25.24 -24.81
C ILE A 172 -4.70 -25.50 -25.73
N LEU A 173 -5.76 -24.70 -25.64
CA LEU A 173 -6.95 -24.86 -26.49
C LEU A 173 -6.67 -24.60 -27.96
N ALA A 174 -5.86 -23.59 -28.27
CA ALA A 174 -5.49 -23.26 -29.66
C ALA A 174 -4.77 -24.42 -30.38
N ARG A 175 -4.13 -25.32 -29.62
CA ARG A 175 -3.46 -26.51 -30.16
C ARG A 175 -4.40 -27.65 -30.54
N GLN A 176 -5.65 -27.60 -30.09
CA GLN A 176 -6.69 -28.59 -30.39
C GLN A 176 -6.34 -30.05 -30.03
N GLU A 177 -5.42 -30.25 -29.07
CA GLU A 177 -5.07 -31.58 -28.56
C GLU A 177 -6.21 -32.10 -27.66
N LYS A 178 -6.64 -33.34 -27.89
CA LYS A 178 -7.73 -34.00 -27.15
C LYS A 178 -7.28 -35.31 -26.51
N GLY A 179 -7.95 -35.71 -25.43
CA GLY A 179 -7.70 -36.96 -24.71
C GLY A 179 -6.34 -37.01 -24.00
N LYS A 180 -5.69 -35.85 -23.78
CA LYS A 180 -4.39 -35.77 -23.12
C LYS A 180 -4.55 -35.58 -21.61
N VAL A 181 -3.51 -35.98 -20.87
CA VAL A 181 -3.33 -35.58 -19.48
C VAL A 181 -2.46 -34.34 -19.47
N ILE A 182 -2.99 -33.25 -18.92
CA ILE A 182 -2.34 -31.93 -18.92
C ILE A 182 -2.10 -31.49 -17.49
N HIS A 183 -0.87 -31.08 -17.22
CA HIS A 183 -0.41 -30.55 -15.95
C HIS A 183 0.01 -29.10 -16.13
N ILE A 184 -0.60 -28.18 -15.39
CA ILE A 184 -0.19 -26.78 -15.30
C ILE A 184 0.38 -26.53 -13.91
N TYR A 185 1.60 -26.02 -13.84
CA TYR A 185 2.30 -25.70 -12.62
C TYR A 185 2.47 -24.19 -12.44
N SER A 186 2.18 -23.71 -11.24
CA SER A 186 2.38 -22.31 -10.82
C SER A 186 2.92 -22.30 -9.40
N ASP A 187 3.79 -21.37 -9.07
CA ASP A 187 4.26 -21.16 -7.69
C ASP A 187 3.38 -20.18 -6.89
N SER A 188 2.36 -19.60 -7.51
CA SER A 188 1.40 -18.72 -6.86
C SER A 188 0.25 -19.49 -6.18
N ARG A 189 0.46 -19.84 -4.90
CA ARG A 189 -0.63 -20.39 -4.06
C ARG A 189 -1.87 -19.50 -4.08
N ARG A 190 -1.69 -18.17 -4.09
CA ARG A 190 -2.79 -17.21 -4.08
C ARG A 190 -3.64 -17.30 -5.34
N ALA A 191 -3.02 -17.43 -6.52
CA ALA A 191 -3.75 -17.61 -7.77
C ALA A 191 -4.52 -18.92 -7.78
N LEU A 192 -3.89 -20.03 -7.38
CA LEU A 192 -4.55 -21.33 -7.31
C LEU A 192 -5.67 -21.37 -6.28
N TRP A 193 -5.51 -20.69 -5.14
CA TRP A 193 -6.56 -20.58 -4.14
C TRP A 193 -7.78 -19.80 -4.66
N ALA A 194 -7.56 -18.79 -5.51
CA ALA A 194 -8.65 -18.06 -6.14
C ALA A 194 -9.48 -18.95 -7.08
N LEU A 195 -8.85 -19.89 -7.79
CA LEU A 195 -9.53 -20.85 -8.67
C LEU A 195 -10.23 -21.98 -7.92
N LEU A 196 -9.87 -22.23 -6.66
CA LEU A 196 -10.48 -23.27 -5.82
C LEU A 196 -11.80 -22.79 -5.19
N LYS A 197 -12.03 -21.49 -5.10
CA LYS A 197 -13.23 -20.96 -4.46
C LYS A 197 -14.48 -21.26 -5.28
N ASP A 198 -15.54 -21.61 -4.59
CA ASP A 198 -16.88 -21.81 -5.16
C ASP A 198 -17.54 -20.49 -5.61
N GLU A 199 -16.99 -19.33 -5.22
CA GLU A 199 -17.50 -18.03 -5.62
C GLU A 199 -16.37 -17.04 -5.93
N SER A 200 -16.62 -16.17 -6.90
CA SER A 200 -15.68 -15.11 -7.30
C SER A 200 -16.42 -13.86 -7.76
N GLY A 201 -15.95 -12.71 -7.27
CA GLY A 201 -16.35 -11.37 -7.73
C GLY A 201 -15.30 -10.71 -8.64
N SER A 202 -14.38 -11.49 -9.20
CA SER A 202 -13.33 -11.02 -10.13
C SER A 202 -13.57 -11.62 -11.51
N ARG A 203 -13.67 -10.74 -12.52
CA ARG A 203 -13.79 -11.12 -13.93
C ARG A 203 -12.60 -11.95 -14.38
N LEU A 204 -11.38 -11.55 -14.02
CA LEU A 204 -10.19 -12.30 -14.41
C LEU A 204 -10.18 -13.72 -13.82
N VAL A 205 -10.64 -13.89 -12.58
CA VAL A 205 -10.75 -15.22 -11.97
C VAL A 205 -11.82 -16.05 -12.69
N ASN A 206 -12.98 -15.46 -12.98
CA ASN A 206 -14.07 -16.15 -13.70
C ASN A 206 -13.62 -16.57 -15.11
N ASP A 207 -12.96 -15.68 -15.85
CA ASP A 207 -12.34 -15.97 -17.14
C ASP A 207 -11.36 -17.15 -17.03
N CYS A 208 -10.49 -17.15 -16.02
CA CYS A 208 -9.52 -18.23 -15.82
C CYS A 208 -10.21 -19.57 -15.61
N ILE A 209 -11.23 -19.62 -14.75
CA ILE A 209 -12.01 -20.83 -14.48
C ILE A 209 -12.69 -21.32 -15.77
N GLU A 210 -13.34 -20.43 -16.52
CA GLU A 210 -14.01 -20.77 -17.78
C GLU A 210 -13.03 -21.35 -18.82
N TRP A 211 -11.88 -20.71 -19.00
CA TRP A 211 -10.84 -21.19 -19.92
C TRP A 211 -10.27 -22.55 -19.50
N MET A 212 -10.06 -22.77 -18.20
CA MET A 212 -9.60 -24.07 -17.69
C MET A 212 -10.66 -25.15 -17.83
N ASP A 213 -11.93 -24.84 -17.61
CA ASP A 213 -13.03 -25.79 -17.84
C ASP A 213 -13.19 -26.16 -19.31
N LYS A 214 -12.98 -25.21 -20.23
CA LYS A 214 -12.90 -25.50 -21.67
C LYS A 214 -11.78 -26.48 -21.98
N VAL A 215 -10.58 -26.28 -21.42
CA VAL A 215 -9.47 -27.25 -21.56
C VAL A 215 -9.87 -28.62 -21.02
N ALA A 216 -10.48 -28.64 -19.83
CA ALA A 216 -10.86 -29.86 -19.12
C ALA A 216 -12.03 -30.63 -19.78
N THR A 217 -12.78 -29.99 -20.67
CA THR A 217 -13.85 -30.64 -21.45
C THR A 217 -13.28 -31.67 -22.44
N CYS A 218 -12.10 -31.40 -22.98
CA CYS A 218 -11.45 -32.28 -23.97
C CYS A 218 -10.27 -33.08 -23.40
N ASN A 219 -9.80 -32.76 -22.19
CA ASN A 219 -8.56 -33.27 -21.60
C ASN A 219 -8.68 -33.47 -20.09
N LYS A 220 -7.81 -34.30 -19.51
CA LYS A 220 -7.69 -34.43 -18.06
C LYS A 220 -6.75 -33.34 -17.53
N LEU A 221 -7.30 -32.24 -17.05
CA LEU A 221 -6.54 -31.09 -16.54
C LEU A 221 -6.28 -31.18 -15.03
N LYS A 222 -5.01 -31.02 -14.65
CA LYS A 222 -4.56 -30.83 -13.28
C LYS A 222 -3.75 -29.54 -13.19
N VAL A 223 -4.15 -28.64 -12.32
CA VAL A 223 -3.42 -27.42 -11.98
C VAL A 223 -2.80 -27.63 -10.61
N SER A 224 -1.51 -27.40 -10.44
CA SER A 224 -0.80 -27.78 -9.22
C SER A 224 0.22 -26.75 -8.80
N TRP A 225 0.31 -26.53 -7.50
CA TRP A 225 1.32 -25.68 -6.92
C TRP A 225 2.70 -26.35 -6.94
N ILE A 226 3.75 -25.56 -7.16
CA ILE A 226 5.15 -25.95 -6.97
C ILE A 226 5.90 -24.86 -6.20
N PRO A 227 7.00 -25.18 -5.49
CA PRO A 227 7.81 -24.15 -4.86
C PRO A 227 8.51 -23.27 -5.91
N GLY A 228 8.39 -21.95 -5.74
CA GLY A 228 9.16 -20.97 -6.50
C GLY A 228 10.63 -20.97 -6.10
N HIS A 229 11.51 -20.61 -7.04
CA HIS A 229 12.97 -20.53 -6.84
C HIS A 229 13.64 -21.82 -6.30
N ALA A 230 13.03 -22.97 -6.55
CA ALA A 230 13.53 -24.28 -6.12
C ALA A 230 14.40 -24.98 -7.18
N GLY A 231 14.80 -24.28 -8.25
CA GLY A 231 15.63 -24.86 -9.32
C GLY A 231 14.84 -25.77 -10.29
N ILE A 232 13.51 -25.72 -10.26
CA ILE A 232 12.66 -26.43 -11.23
C ILE A 232 12.77 -25.71 -12.57
N LEU A 233 13.49 -26.31 -13.52
CA LEU A 233 13.81 -25.70 -14.82
C LEU A 233 12.61 -25.02 -15.49
N GLY A 234 11.44 -25.67 -15.51
CA GLY A 234 10.25 -25.12 -16.15
C GLY A 234 9.69 -23.88 -15.44
N ASN A 235 9.75 -23.83 -14.10
CA ASN A 235 9.35 -22.65 -13.34
C ASN A 235 10.32 -21.49 -13.56
N GLU A 236 11.63 -21.76 -13.50
CA GLU A 236 12.66 -20.73 -13.76
C GLU A 236 12.55 -20.15 -15.17
N LYS A 237 12.15 -20.97 -16.16
CA LYS A 237 11.86 -20.50 -17.53
C LYS A 237 10.60 -19.63 -17.59
N ALA A 238 9.53 -20.02 -16.91
CA ALA A 238 8.31 -19.20 -16.84
C ALA A 238 8.57 -17.85 -16.16
N ASP A 239 9.34 -17.83 -15.07
CA ASP A 239 9.74 -16.59 -14.36
C ASP A 239 10.63 -15.69 -15.21
N MET A 240 11.59 -16.27 -15.95
CA MET A 240 12.39 -15.52 -16.92
C MET A 240 11.50 -14.86 -18.00
N LEU A 241 10.51 -15.60 -18.52
CA LEU A 241 9.56 -15.08 -19.51
C LEU A 241 8.65 -13.99 -18.93
N ALA A 242 8.18 -14.14 -17.69
CA ALA A 242 7.38 -13.11 -17.02
C ALA A 242 8.18 -11.81 -16.82
N LYS A 243 9.46 -11.92 -16.45
CA LYS A 243 10.40 -10.79 -16.37
C LYS A 243 10.65 -10.15 -17.73
N GLN A 244 10.78 -10.95 -18.79
CA GLN A 244 10.90 -10.44 -20.15
C GLN A 244 9.62 -9.68 -20.56
N GLY A 245 8.44 -10.21 -20.23
CA GLY A 245 7.16 -9.55 -20.44
C GLY A 245 7.09 -8.14 -19.82
N CYS A 246 7.68 -7.96 -18.64
CA CYS A 246 7.78 -6.65 -18.00
C CYS A 246 8.63 -5.65 -18.80
N GLN A 247 9.65 -6.11 -19.53
CA GLN A 247 10.67 -5.24 -20.11
C GLN A 247 10.39 -4.88 -21.58
N THR A 248 9.92 -5.84 -22.37
CA THR A 248 10.02 -5.76 -23.84
C THR A 248 8.68 -5.78 -24.57
N MET A 249 7.58 -6.10 -23.88
CA MET A 249 6.28 -6.28 -24.53
C MET A 249 5.28 -5.21 -24.11
N LYS A 250 4.63 -4.59 -25.10
CA LYS A 250 3.41 -3.83 -24.86
C LYS A 250 2.25 -4.79 -24.64
N PRO A 251 1.27 -4.43 -23.80
CA PRO A 251 0.02 -5.18 -23.70
C PRO A 251 -0.66 -5.24 -25.06
N VAL A 252 -1.12 -6.43 -25.42
CA VAL A 252 -1.99 -6.65 -26.58
C VAL A 252 -3.42 -6.75 -26.06
N ASP A 253 -4.41 -6.31 -26.84
CA ASP A 253 -5.82 -6.27 -26.40
C ASP A 253 -6.35 -7.63 -25.92
N GLU A 254 -5.89 -8.74 -26.51
CA GLU A 254 -6.25 -10.09 -26.09
C GLU A 254 -5.75 -10.45 -24.68
N ASP A 255 -4.67 -9.82 -24.23
CA ASP A 255 -4.04 -10.05 -22.92
C ASP A 255 -4.46 -8.98 -21.90
N HIS A 256 -5.45 -8.16 -22.25
CA HIS A 256 -5.96 -7.10 -21.40
C HIS A 256 -6.45 -7.66 -20.06
N VAL A 257 -6.09 -6.94 -18.99
CA VAL A 257 -6.48 -7.22 -17.61
C VAL A 257 -7.19 -5.98 -17.08
N ASP A 258 -8.41 -6.15 -16.59
CA ASP A 258 -9.19 -5.06 -16.00
C ASP A 258 -8.51 -4.51 -14.72
N VAL A 259 -8.85 -3.28 -14.34
CA VAL A 259 -8.28 -2.65 -13.13
C VAL A 259 -8.85 -3.28 -11.85
N HIS A 260 -7.96 -3.77 -10.99
CA HIS A 260 -8.33 -4.24 -9.66
C HIS A 260 -8.43 -3.09 -8.65
N SER A 261 -9.35 -3.19 -7.68
CA SER A 261 -9.58 -2.16 -6.67
C SER A 261 -8.34 -1.86 -5.80
N ASP A 262 -7.47 -2.85 -5.60
CA ASP A 262 -6.25 -2.67 -4.81
C ASP A 262 -5.24 -1.74 -5.49
N TYR A 263 -5.18 -1.73 -6.84
CA TYR A 263 -4.34 -0.77 -7.56
C TYR A 263 -4.81 0.67 -7.33
N ILE A 264 -6.13 0.88 -7.30
CA ILE A 264 -6.73 2.19 -7.00
C ILE A 264 -6.40 2.62 -5.56
N LYS A 265 -6.57 1.71 -4.58
CA LYS A 265 -6.22 1.98 -3.18
C LYS A 265 -4.74 2.34 -3.04
N GLU A 266 -3.85 1.58 -3.68
CA GLU A 266 -2.40 1.85 -3.65
C GLU A 266 -2.06 3.22 -4.28
N THR A 267 -2.69 3.55 -5.41
CA THR A 267 -2.48 4.83 -6.11
C THR A 267 -2.92 6.01 -5.26
N ILE A 268 -4.10 5.90 -4.62
CA ILE A 268 -4.63 6.92 -3.72
C ILE A 268 -3.75 7.01 -2.46
N GLN A 269 -3.29 5.89 -1.91
CA GLN A 269 -2.40 5.91 -0.75
C GLN A 269 -1.06 6.59 -1.05
N LYS A 270 -0.47 6.34 -2.22
CA LYS A 270 0.75 7.04 -2.67
C LYS A 270 0.52 8.54 -2.86
N ARG A 271 -0.66 8.92 -3.35
CA ARG A 271 -1.08 10.33 -3.45
C ARG A 271 -1.22 10.96 -2.06
N ALA A 272 -1.84 10.27 -1.12
CA ALA A 272 -1.99 10.69 0.27
C ALA A 272 -0.61 10.94 0.92
N ASP A 273 0.29 9.97 0.81
CA ASP A 273 1.64 10.04 1.38
C ASP A 273 2.43 11.21 0.80
N ARG A 274 2.36 11.42 -0.53
CA ARG A 274 2.98 12.57 -1.18
C ARG A 274 2.39 13.89 -0.67
N GLY A 275 1.08 13.98 -0.51
CA GLY A 275 0.43 15.18 0.02
C GLY A 275 0.81 15.49 1.48
N VAL A 276 1.08 14.46 2.30
CA VAL A 276 1.65 14.64 3.66
C VAL A 276 3.06 15.22 3.58
N VAL A 277 3.92 14.65 2.74
CA VAL A 277 5.30 15.12 2.55
C VAL A 277 5.34 16.57 2.04
N GLU A 278 4.50 16.89 1.05
CA GLU A 278 4.36 18.25 0.50
C GLU A 278 3.89 19.25 1.56
N ARG A 279 2.86 18.91 2.36
CA ARG A 279 2.36 19.81 3.41
C ARG A 279 3.44 20.19 4.41
N TRP A 280 4.24 19.22 4.83
CA TRP A 280 5.23 19.44 5.87
C TRP A 280 6.56 19.99 5.35
N ASN A 281 6.66 20.28 4.03
CA ASN A 281 7.82 20.93 3.39
C ASN A 281 9.18 20.37 3.87
N SER A 282 9.23 19.08 4.17
CA SER A 282 10.34 18.49 4.91
C SER A 282 10.83 17.21 4.26
N ARG A 283 12.13 17.00 4.39
CA ARG A 283 12.84 15.80 3.97
C ARG A 283 12.70 14.62 4.97
N GLU A 284 11.85 14.72 6.00
CA GLU A 284 12.02 13.92 7.24
C GLU A 284 10.77 13.23 7.85
N PRO A 285 9.51 13.67 7.70
CA PRO A 285 8.37 12.85 8.09
C PRO A 285 8.31 11.62 7.18
N SER A 286 8.38 10.44 7.77
CA SER A 286 8.22 9.18 7.05
C SER A 286 7.31 8.25 7.84
N ARG A 287 6.58 7.39 7.13
CA ARG A 287 5.84 6.27 7.75
C ARG A 287 6.72 5.46 8.68
N LYS A 288 7.97 5.20 8.27
CA LYS A 288 8.94 4.45 9.06
C LYS A 288 9.20 5.10 10.43
N LEU A 289 9.43 6.42 10.46
CA LEU A 289 9.61 7.14 11.70
C LEU A 289 8.34 7.09 12.56
N ALA A 290 7.17 7.30 11.96
CA ALA A 290 5.90 7.22 12.68
C ALA A 290 5.66 5.83 13.29
N ASP A 291 5.94 4.76 12.54
CA ASP A 291 5.82 3.37 13.00
C ASP A 291 6.80 3.08 14.16
N GLU A 292 8.05 3.55 14.06
CA GLU A 292 9.03 3.47 15.14
C GLU A 292 8.54 4.21 16.40
N LEU A 293 8.02 5.42 16.25
CA LEU A 293 7.48 6.22 17.37
C LEU A 293 6.29 5.53 18.04
N VAL A 294 5.32 5.04 17.27
CA VAL A 294 4.11 4.37 17.79
C VAL A 294 4.45 3.02 18.43
N SER A 295 5.54 2.37 18.03
CA SER A 295 6.00 1.12 18.66
C SER A 295 6.59 1.32 20.07
N LEU A 296 6.92 2.55 20.45
CA LEU A 296 7.47 2.85 21.77
C LEU A 296 6.39 2.74 22.86
N SER A 297 6.80 2.33 24.06
CA SER A 297 5.96 2.48 25.25
C SER A 297 5.57 3.95 25.43
N ARG A 298 4.36 4.21 25.94
CA ARG A 298 3.83 5.57 26.14
C ARG A 298 4.79 6.53 26.85
N VAL A 299 5.51 6.05 27.88
CA VAL A 299 6.51 6.85 28.60
C VAL A 299 7.68 7.25 27.70
N LYS A 300 8.25 6.31 26.94
CA LYS A 300 9.34 6.58 25.99
C LYS A 300 8.91 7.51 24.86
N LEU A 301 7.69 7.32 24.32
CA LEU A 301 7.13 8.19 23.29
C LEU A 301 6.98 9.63 23.79
N LEU A 302 6.42 9.81 25.01
CA LEU A 302 6.26 11.13 25.63
C LEU A 302 7.61 11.84 25.82
N VAL A 303 8.61 11.15 26.37
CA VAL A 303 9.96 11.67 26.58
C VAL A 303 10.55 12.12 25.23
N LEU A 304 10.47 11.27 24.21
CA LEU A 304 11.04 11.57 22.90
C LEU A 304 10.33 12.74 22.19
N LEU A 305 9.00 12.81 22.26
CA LEU A 305 8.25 13.93 21.70
C LEU A 305 8.55 15.23 22.45
N GLY A 306 8.74 15.18 23.77
CA GLY A 306 9.18 16.33 24.55
C GLY A 306 10.56 16.84 24.11
N LEU A 307 11.50 15.92 23.83
CA LEU A 307 12.84 16.27 23.30
C LEU A 307 12.74 16.93 21.92
N ILE A 308 11.94 16.36 21.02
CA ILE A 308 11.83 16.82 19.63
C ILE A 308 11.09 18.16 19.54
N THR A 309 10.02 18.32 20.33
CA THR A 309 9.17 19.51 20.26
C THR A 309 9.61 20.63 21.21
N GLY A 310 10.39 20.31 22.25
CA GLY A 310 10.70 21.25 23.32
C GLY A 310 9.54 21.51 24.29
N HIS A 311 8.50 20.67 24.26
CA HIS A 311 7.35 20.72 25.17
C HIS A 311 7.49 19.64 26.26
N TRP A 312 7.95 20.03 27.45
CA TRP A 312 8.20 19.10 28.56
C TRP A 312 7.62 19.59 29.89
N GLN A 313 7.35 18.70 30.83
CA GLN A 313 7.03 19.04 32.21
C GLN A 313 8.27 19.42 33.06
N LEU A 314 9.26 20.12 32.50
CA LEU A 314 10.40 20.62 33.27
C LEU A 314 10.03 21.96 33.90
N ALA A 315 10.59 22.26 35.07
CA ALA A 315 10.42 23.51 35.80
C ALA A 315 10.71 24.72 34.90
N ALA A 316 11.82 24.67 34.16
CA ALA A 316 12.19 25.68 33.17
C ALA A 316 11.12 25.89 32.09
N TYR A 317 10.52 24.81 31.57
CA TYR A 317 9.46 24.91 30.57
C TYR A 317 8.16 25.46 31.16
N LEU A 318 7.76 24.97 32.34
CA LEU A 318 6.54 25.40 33.03
C LEU A 318 6.60 26.88 33.40
N ALA A 319 7.74 27.35 33.91
CA ALA A 319 7.99 28.76 34.16
C ALA A 319 7.88 29.60 32.88
N ARG A 320 8.44 29.12 31.76
CA ARG A 320 8.35 29.80 30.45
C ARG A 320 6.92 29.96 29.94
N ILE A 321 6.02 29.02 30.24
CA ILE A 321 4.60 29.11 29.84
C ILE A 321 3.71 29.76 30.90
N GLY A 322 4.27 30.20 32.03
CA GLY A 322 3.53 30.83 33.13
C GLY A 322 2.74 29.87 34.02
N GLU A 323 3.05 28.57 33.99
CA GLU A 323 2.43 27.51 34.80
C GLU A 323 3.35 27.02 35.93
N GLY A 324 4.49 27.69 36.15
CA GLY A 324 5.44 27.37 37.21
C GLY A 324 6.18 28.63 37.70
N ASP A 325 6.62 28.61 38.95
CA ASP A 325 7.18 29.80 39.62
C ASP A 325 8.71 29.92 39.49
N ASP A 326 9.43 28.79 39.45
CA ASP A 326 10.90 28.74 39.46
C ASP A 326 11.41 27.88 38.29
N PRO A 327 12.24 28.41 37.36
CA PRO A 327 12.82 27.63 36.27
C PRO A 327 13.99 26.73 36.70
N LEU A 328 14.49 26.87 37.93
CA LEU A 328 15.64 26.12 38.43
C LEU A 328 15.34 24.63 38.60
N CYS A 329 16.37 23.82 38.40
CA CYS A 329 16.30 22.37 38.56
C CYS A 329 15.85 22.01 39.98
N PRO A 330 14.74 21.27 40.17
CA PRO A 330 14.22 20.92 41.49
C PRO A 330 15.19 20.10 42.36
N ARG A 331 16.22 19.51 41.75
CA ARG A 331 17.18 18.63 42.44
C ARG A 331 18.41 19.37 42.95
N CYS A 332 18.94 20.34 42.21
CA CYS A 332 20.15 21.06 42.60
C CYS A 332 19.90 22.53 42.92
N GLY A 333 18.85 23.16 42.35
CA GLY A 333 18.51 24.57 42.59
C GLY A 333 19.54 25.58 42.07
N LEU A 334 20.52 25.15 41.25
CA LEU A 334 21.66 25.98 40.84
C LEU A 334 21.65 26.38 39.37
N VAL A 335 20.92 25.64 38.54
CA VAL A 335 20.85 25.84 37.09
C VAL A 335 19.42 25.65 36.62
N GLU A 336 19.04 26.31 35.52
CA GLU A 336 17.78 26.03 34.83
C GLU A 336 17.71 24.55 34.42
N GLU A 337 16.53 23.96 34.52
CA GLU A 337 16.36 22.53 34.23
C GLU A 337 16.56 22.21 32.74
N ASP A 338 17.67 21.54 32.41
CA ASP A 338 18.02 21.12 31.05
C ASP A 338 17.49 19.71 30.72
N PRO A 339 16.74 19.53 29.62
CA PRO A 339 16.27 18.22 29.17
C PRO A 339 17.39 17.20 28.91
N THR A 340 18.60 17.61 28.56
CA THR A 340 19.74 16.71 28.33
C THR A 340 20.34 16.16 29.64
N ILE A 341 20.23 16.91 30.74
CA ILE A 341 20.73 16.53 32.07
C ILE A 341 19.73 15.62 32.79
N SER A 342 18.43 15.92 32.69
CA SER A 342 17.37 15.12 33.32
C SER A 342 17.11 13.78 32.61
N ALA A 343 17.53 13.65 31.35
CA ALA A 343 17.22 12.51 30.50
C ALA A 343 18.44 11.62 30.17
N GLN A 344 19.34 11.37 31.15
CA GLN A 344 20.51 10.49 30.97
C GLN A 344 20.17 9.06 30.47
N ASN A 345 18.94 8.57 30.69
CA ASN A 345 18.43 7.32 30.09
C ASN A 345 17.80 7.50 28.70
N ALA A 346 17.46 8.72 28.29
CA ALA A 346 16.88 9.03 26.98
C ALA A 346 17.94 9.27 25.91
N VAL A 347 19.16 9.65 26.26
CA VAL A 347 20.28 9.82 25.31
C VAL A 347 20.60 8.51 24.55
N VAL A 348 20.43 7.36 25.19
CA VAL A 348 20.57 6.03 24.54
C VAL A 348 19.44 5.76 23.53
N LEU A 349 18.19 6.15 23.86
CA LEU A 349 17.03 6.11 22.95
C LEU A 349 17.17 7.12 21.80
N MET A 350 17.70 8.31 22.09
CA MET A 350 18.04 9.33 21.11
C MET A 350 19.02 8.79 20.10
N ASN A 351 20.11 8.11 20.49
CA ASN A 351 21.11 7.60 19.53
C ASN A 351 20.54 6.60 18.50
N SER A 352 19.49 5.83 18.84
CA SER A 352 18.80 4.95 17.87
C SER A 352 17.85 5.68 16.92
N VAL A 353 17.22 6.79 17.35
CA VAL A 353 16.21 7.52 16.57
C VAL A 353 16.80 8.77 15.87
N TRP A 354 17.86 9.35 16.43
CA TRP A 354 18.60 10.51 15.87
C TRP A 354 19.31 10.18 14.56
N ILE A 355 19.64 8.92 14.29
CA ILE A 355 20.13 8.52 12.96
C ILE A 355 19.10 8.88 11.88
N SER A 356 17.81 8.89 12.24
CA SER A 356 16.68 9.21 11.35
C SER A 356 16.25 10.69 11.37
N LEU A 357 16.70 11.51 12.33
CA LEU A 357 16.31 12.92 12.50
C LEU A 357 17.54 13.83 12.36
N ARG A 358 17.62 14.70 11.34
CA ARG A 358 18.78 15.61 11.18
C ARG A 358 18.54 16.99 11.83
N PRO A 359 19.61 17.72 12.21
CA PRO A 359 19.53 19.00 12.92
C PRO A 359 18.63 20.10 12.32
N PRO A 360 18.42 20.22 10.98
CA PRO A 360 17.52 21.22 10.41
C PRO A 360 16.04 21.05 10.80
N ALA A 361 15.59 19.83 11.14
CA ALA A 361 14.20 19.53 11.46
C ALA A 361 13.75 20.07 12.82
N LEU A 362 14.67 20.27 13.77
CA LEU A 362 14.37 20.83 15.09
C LEU A 362 13.79 22.26 15.00
N LYS A 363 14.15 23.04 13.96
CA LYS A 363 13.67 24.42 13.79
C LYS A 363 12.17 24.52 13.45
N ILE A 364 11.56 23.47 12.89
CA ILE A 364 10.11 23.44 12.60
C ILE A 364 9.30 23.27 13.89
N PHE A 365 9.85 22.55 14.86
CA PHE A 365 9.15 22.18 16.08
C PHE A 365 9.36 23.18 17.23
N THR A 366 10.37 24.05 17.14
CA THR A 366 10.74 25.01 18.19
C THR A 366 10.27 26.45 17.91
N SER A 367 9.60 26.75 16.79
CA SER A 367 9.13 28.11 16.51
C SER A 367 7.94 28.45 17.44
N THR A 368 8.27 29.04 18.59
CA THR A 368 7.33 29.72 19.46
C THR A 368 6.66 30.83 18.65
N GLY A 369 5.37 30.67 18.34
CA GLY A 369 4.54 31.79 17.94
C GLY A 369 4.51 32.78 19.09
N THR A 370 5.17 33.92 18.92
CA THR A 370 4.87 35.11 19.71
C THR A 370 3.42 35.46 19.41
N ALA A 371 2.54 35.20 20.35
CA ALA A 371 1.20 35.76 20.35
C ALA A 371 1.35 37.29 20.42
N SER A 372 1.26 37.97 19.27
CA SER A 372 1.00 39.40 19.25
C SER A 372 -0.38 39.59 19.83
N ARG A 373 -0.43 40.14 21.05
CA ARG A 373 -1.62 40.75 21.62
C ARG A 373 -2.05 41.86 20.65
N ASP A 374 -3.09 41.61 19.86
CA ASP A 374 -3.84 42.68 19.21
C ASP A 374 -4.51 43.50 20.31
N SER A 375 -3.86 44.59 20.69
CA SER A 375 -4.47 45.66 21.47
C SER A 375 -5.51 46.33 20.58
N THR A 376 -6.78 46.06 20.87
CA THR A 376 -7.90 46.91 20.52
C THR A 376 -7.66 48.30 21.08
N ASN A 377 -7.12 49.21 20.26
CA ASN A 377 -7.14 50.63 20.57
C ASN A 377 -8.20 51.30 19.70
N SER A 378 -9.33 51.55 20.32
CA SER A 378 -10.37 52.46 19.86
C SER A 378 -9.77 53.84 19.59
N HIS A 379 -9.79 54.28 18.34
CA HIS A 379 -9.70 55.69 18.00
C HIS A 379 -10.95 56.09 17.25
N VAL A 380 -11.86 56.70 18.01
CA VAL A 380 -12.97 57.51 17.55
C VAL A 380 -12.39 58.74 16.86
N GLY A 381 -12.44 58.78 15.53
CA GLY A 381 -12.18 59.97 14.74
C GLY A 381 -13.49 60.64 14.35
N HIS A 382 -13.93 61.62 15.15
CA HIS A 382 -14.82 62.67 14.67
C HIS A 382 -13.98 63.80 14.08
N ARG A 383 -14.26 64.20 12.84
CA ARG A 383 -14.52 65.60 12.45
C ARG A 383 -14.84 65.72 10.96
N CYS A 384 -15.97 66.41 10.73
CA CYS A 384 -16.53 66.96 9.50
C CYS A 384 -17.02 65.97 8.43
#